data_AF-A0A925KVN6-F1
#
_entry.id   AF-A0A925KVN6-F1
#
_cell.length_a   1.000
_cell.length_b   1.000
_cell.length_c   1.000
_cell.angle_alpha   90.00
_cell.angle_beta   90.00
_cell.angle_gamma   90.00
#
_symmetry.space_group_name_H-M   'P 1'
#
loop_
_entity.id
_entity.type
_entity.pdbx_description
1 polymer ?
#
loop_
_entity_poly.entity_id
_entity_poly.type
_entity_poly.pdbx_seq_one_letter_code
_entity_poly.pdbx_strand_id
1 'polypeptide(L)'
;MNIWIKTIVTATIIAALVWLLNDEIIPRSTNAGRYAAHFIVEVSQASAANNRSGNDVLGELPAIIKQRITELGYPSIVRTIGRTRVEVVVEEVRDTAELQRVILRNNKIEFMEVYTLDELPGFFNTADQVADKLFSDVGEGPGIYSIISPLVSSESKGGPVYPAAIGALNKKDTAVLSRILCQPALKSTLPADLQFHYGILTDDNILLNTPDDLYLYATRKRHEQPDLGNGDIQNARATLDFENDQPMLVCNFNSAGAEKLLLLTQQNINRYLAVLLDGTVLVAPRIYRPNSTGRTRLRTRFTTNEAGLLASQLRSGLLPVDLAIVTREISGGRRSHRMGKVVLPLIAFLVTGLLSFFIFKRLKNS
;
A
#
# COMPACT_ATOMS: atom_id res chain seq x y z
N MET A 1 3.10 -4.73 75.10
CA MET A 1 3.53 -4.66 73.68
C MET A 1 3.50 -3.19 73.27
N ASN A 2 4.67 -2.54 73.22
CA ASN A 2 4.76 -1.08 73.09
C ASN A 2 4.04 -0.59 71.84
N ILE A 3 3.09 0.33 72.04
CA ILE A 3 2.29 0.99 71.00
C ILE A 3 3.20 1.54 69.88
N TRP A 4 4.40 2.01 70.25
CA TRP A 4 5.45 2.45 69.34
C TRP A 4 5.92 1.42 68.31
N ILE A 5 5.97 0.13 68.65
CA ILE A 5 6.41 -0.90 67.70
C ILE A 5 5.30 -1.19 66.69
N LYS A 6 4.04 -1.20 67.16
CA LYS A 6 2.88 -1.40 66.27
C LYS A 6 2.75 -0.26 65.27
N THR A 7 2.97 0.99 65.69
CA THR A 7 2.87 2.16 64.79
C THR A 7 3.96 2.19 63.73
N ILE A 8 5.18 1.77 64.05
CA ILE A 8 6.28 1.70 63.07
C ILE A 8 5.99 0.64 62.00
N VAL A 9 5.52 -0.54 62.41
CA VAL A 9 5.20 -1.64 61.47
C VAL A 9 4.00 -1.29 60.59
N THR A 10 2.94 -0.69 61.15
CA THR A 10 1.80 -0.26 60.34
C THR A 10 2.19 0.86 59.37
N ALA A 11 3.01 1.82 59.79
CA ALA A 11 3.49 2.89 58.91
C ALA A 11 4.34 2.36 57.74
N THR A 12 5.20 1.36 57.98
CA THR A 12 6.01 0.76 56.90
C THR A 12 5.17 -0.06 55.92
N ILE A 13 4.17 -0.81 56.41
CA ILE A 13 3.24 -1.55 55.54
C ILE A 13 2.41 -0.59 54.69
N ILE A 14 1.89 0.49 55.29
CA ILE A 14 1.11 1.50 54.57
C ILE A 14 1.98 2.21 53.53
N ALA A 15 3.22 2.58 53.86
CA ALA A 15 4.14 3.20 52.89
C ALA A 15 4.46 2.26 51.72
N ALA A 16 4.67 0.97 51.99
CA ALA A 16 4.87 -0.05 50.95
C ALA A 16 3.62 -0.25 50.08
N LEU A 17 2.43 -0.23 50.68
CA LEU A 17 1.16 -0.37 49.96
C LEU A 17 0.86 0.86 49.09
N VAL A 18 1.12 2.06 49.62
CA VAL A 18 1.00 3.34 48.88
C VAL A 18 2.00 3.38 47.73
N TRP A 19 3.23 2.92 47.93
CA TRP A 19 4.22 2.83 46.85
C TRP A 19 3.83 1.79 45.78
N LEU A 20 3.18 0.68 46.17
CA LEU A 20 2.70 -0.36 45.26
C LEU A 20 1.46 0.08 44.45
N LEU A 21 0.59 0.88 45.06
CA LEU A 21 -0.69 1.33 44.48
C LEU A 21 -0.57 2.68 43.74
N ASN A 22 0.51 3.43 43.95
CA ASN A 22 0.70 4.71 43.28
C ASN A 22 1.25 4.53 41.86
N ASP A 23 0.34 4.57 40.89
CA ASP A 23 0.60 4.44 39.46
C ASP A 23 1.46 5.61 38.89
N GLU A 24 1.67 6.70 39.64
CA GLU A 24 2.51 7.84 39.22
C GLU A 24 4.02 7.61 39.40
N ILE A 25 4.43 6.68 40.28
CA ILE A 25 5.86 6.49 40.62
C ILE A 25 6.56 5.53 39.65
N ILE A 26 5.80 4.63 39.01
CA ILE A 26 6.31 3.80 37.91
C ILE A 26 5.88 4.47 36.62
N PRO A 27 6.78 5.16 35.89
CA PRO A 27 6.41 5.68 34.57
C PRO A 27 5.93 4.49 33.75
N ARG A 28 4.65 4.50 33.37
CA ARG A 28 4.15 3.60 32.33
C ARG A 28 5.05 3.87 31.13
N SER A 29 5.92 2.93 30.79
CA SER A 29 6.65 3.00 29.52
C SER A 29 5.59 3.09 28.43
N THR A 30 5.44 4.28 27.86
CA THR A 30 4.52 4.61 26.77
C THR A 30 4.95 3.95 25.45
N ASN A 31 6.02 3.15 25.45
CA ASN A 31 6.56 2.44 24.30
C ASN A 31 5.90 1.06 24.09
N ALA A 32 4.60 0.96 24.32
CA ALA A 32 3.83 -0.16 23.79
C ALA A 32 3.62 0.06 22.28
N GLY A 33 4.49 -0.50 21.45
CA GLY A 33 4.29 -0.57 19.99
C GLY A 33 5.42 -0.02 19.10
N ARG A 34 6.59 0.32 19.63
CA ARG A 34 7.77 0.67 18.82
C ARG A 34 8.63 -0.56 18.58
N TYR A 35 8.74 -0.98 17.33
CA TYR A 35 9.55 -2.10 16.88
C TYR A 35 10.77 -1.58 16.12
N ALA A 36 11.92 -2.21 16.30
CA ALA A 36 13.03 -2.09 15.37
C ALA A 36 12.92 -3.24 14.36
N ALA A 37 12.84 -2.90 13.08
CA ALA A 37 12.71 -3.87 12.01
C ALA A 37 14.00 -3.91 11.19
N HIS A 38 14.54 -5.10 11.04
CA HIS A 38 15.73 -5.39 10.25
C HIS A 38 15.33 -6.28 9.08
N PHE A 39 15.60 -5.79 7.87
CA PHE A 39 15.32 -6.50 6.63
C PHE A 39 16.59 -6.63 5.82
N ILE A 40 16.78 -7.81 5.24
CA ILE A 40 17.73 -8.03 4.15
C ILE A 40 16.89 -8.26 2.91
N VAL A 41 17.05 -7.34 1.95
CA VAL A 41 16.33 -7.35 0.68
C VAL A 41 17.31 -7.73 -0.42
N GLU A 42 16.89 -8.59 -1.34
CA GLU A 42 17.69 -9.05 -2.48
C GLU A 42 16.96 -8.77 -3.79
N VAL A 43 17.72 -8.42 -4.82
CA VAL A 43 17.19 -8.29 -6.19
C VAL A 43 16.73 -9.67 -6.66
N SER A 44 15.48 -9.76 -7.12
CA SER A 44 14.92 -11.01 -7.64
C SER A 44 15.74 -11.51 -8.85
N GLN A 45 15.98 -12.82 -8.90
CA GLN A 45 16.75 -13.46 -9.98
C GLN A 45 16.12 -13.21 -11.36
N ALA A 46 14.80 -13.03 -11.43
CA ALA A 46 14.08 -12.70 -12.66
C ALA A 46 14.47 -11.31 -13.22
N SER A 47 14.73 -10.34 -12.36
CA SER A 47 15.12 -8.98 -12.75
C SER A 47 16.64 -8.87 -12.99
N ALA A 48 17.44 -9.73 -12.33
CA ALA A 48 18.89 -9.80 -12.53
C ALA A 48 19.29 -10.32 -13.92
N ALA A 49 18.45 -11.14 -14.57
CA ALA A 49 18.72 -11.71 -15.89
C ALA A 49 18.55 -10.71 -17.06
N ASN A 50 17.67 -9.71 -16.89
CA ASN A 50 17.36 -8.73 -17.95
C ASN A 50 18.27 -7.49 -17.93
N ASN A 51 18.89 -7.18 -16.79
CA ASN A 51 19.76 -6.00 -16.66
C ASN A 51 21.23 -6.38 -16.80
N ARG A 52 21.81 -6.14 -17.99
CA ARG A 52 23.25 -6.30 -18.25
C ARG A 52 24.15 -5.31 -17.49
N SER A 53 23.58 -4.40 -16.70
CA SER A 53 24.30 -3.45 -15.83
C SER A 53 23.84 -3.61 -14.37
N GLY A 54 24.17 -4.75 -13.75
CA GLY A 54 23.82 -5.03 -12.35
C GLY A 54 24.47 -4.06 -11.34
N ASN A 55 25.49 -3.29 -11.75
CA ASN A 55 26.16 -2.31 -10.88
C ASN A 55 25.45 -0.94 -10.84
N ASP A 56 24.80 -0.48 -11.91
CA ASP A 56 24.11 0.83 -11.93
C ASP A 56 22.84 0.82 -11.08
N VAL A 57 22.09 -0.27 -11.19
CA VAL A 57 20.78 -0.43 -10.54
C VAL A 57 20.88 -0.47 -9.02
N LEU A 58 21.98 -1.01 -8.48
CA LEU A 58 22.24 -1.06 -7.03
C LEU A 58 22.75 0.26 -6.47
N GLY A 59 23.22 1.18 -7.31
CA GLY A 59 23.63 2.52 -6.87
C GLY A 59 22.42 3.34 -6.41
N GLU A 60 21.31 3.24 -7.13
CA GLU A 60 20.10 4.03 -6.86
C GLU A 60 19.19 3.40 -5.80
N LEU A 61 19.20 2.06 -5.71
CA LEU A 61 18.27 1.30 -4.87
C LEU A 61 18.29 1.69 -3.38
N PRO A 62 19.46 1.85 -2.70
CA PRO A 62 19.51 2.30 -1.31
C PRO A 62 18.90 3.68 -1.10
N ALA A 63 19.11 4.60 -2.04
CA ALA A 63 18.58 5.96 -1.96
C ALA A 63 17.05 5.96 -2.09
N ILE A 64 16.50 5.18 -3.02
CA ILE A 64 15.06 5.01 -3.21
C ILE A 64 14.40 4.40 -1.97
N ILE A 65 14.97 3.30 -1.44
CA ILE A 65 14.45 2.65 -0.23
C ILE A 65 14.53 3.60 0.97
N LYS A 66 15.64 4.32 1.14
CA LYS A 66 15.78 5.31 2.21
C LYS A 66 14.73 6.42 2.09
N GLN A 67 14.51 6.95 0.88
CA GLN A 67 13.50 7.97 0.64
C GLN A 67 12.10 7.46 1.01
N ARG A 68 11.73 6.24 0.61
CA ARG A 68 10.45 5.60 0.96
C ARG A 68 10.20 5.53 2.45
N ILE A 69 11.19 5.10 3.20
CA ILE A 69 11.07 4.95 4.65
C ILE A 69 11.01 6.32 5.33
N THR A 70 11.74 7.31 4.79
CA THR A 70 11.73 8.70 5.27
C THR A 70 10.37 9.35 5.03
N GLU A 71 9.74 9.10 3.88
CA GLU A 71 8.40 9.59 3.54
C GLU A 71 7.29 8.96 4.41
N LEU A 72 7.54 7.80 5.02
CA LEU A 72 6.68 7.21 6.05
C LEU A 72 6.91 7.81 7.44
N GLY A 73 7.91 8.68 7.59
CA GLY A 73 8.27 9.32 8.86
C GLY A 73 9.13 8.46 9.77
N TYR A 74 9.76 7.39 9.25
CA TYR A 74 10.63 6.53 10.04
C TYR A 74 12.11 6.83 9.79
N PRO A 75 12.94 6.94 10.83
CA PRO A 75 14.39 6.96 10.68
C PRO A 75 14.89 5.58 10.22
N SER A 76 15.79 5.57 9.24
CA SER A 76 16.35 4.32 8.70
C SER A 76 17.81 4.43 8.32
N ILE A 77 18.48 3.27 8.41
CA ILE A 77 19.82 3.05 7.91
C ILE A 77 19.69 2.04 6.78
N VAL A 78 20.11 2.43 5.59
CA VAL A 78 20.10 1.57 4.40
C VAL A 78 21.52 1.43 3.90
N ARG A 79 21.99 0.19 3.75
CA ARG A 79 23.36 -0.13 3.35
C ARG A 79 23.37 -1.27 2.34
N THR A 80 24.24 -1.19 1.34
CA THR A 80 24.43 -2.30 0.40
C THR A 80 25.29 -3.38 1.06
N ILE A 81 24.84 -4.64 1.02
CA ILE A 81 25.61 -5.81 1.43
C ILE A 81 25.96 -6.62 0.17
N GLY A 82 27.25 -6.69 -0.14
CA GLY A 82 27.72 -7.47 -1.28
C GLY A 82 27.23 -6.91 -2.62
N ARG A 83 26.86 -7.80 -3.55
CA ARG A 83 26.53 -7.45 -4.95
C ARG A 83 25.06 -7.52 -5.31
N THR A 84 24.19 -7.97 -4.43
CA THR A 84 22.74 -8.17 -4.75
C THR A 84 21.82 -7.83 -3.60
N ARG A 85 22.36 -7.45 -2.42
CA ARG A 85 21.58 -7.31 -1.20
C ARG A 85 21.67 -5.91 -0.62
N VAL A 86 20.57 -5.48 -0.02
CA VAL A 86 20.45 -4.22 0.71
C VAL A 86 19.94 -4.54 2.11
N GLU A 87 20.70 -4.10 3.10
CA GLU A 87 20.31 -4.10 4.50
C GLU A 87 19.52 -2.84 4.81
N VAL A 88 18.39 -3.03 5.47
CA VAL A 88 17.49 -1.97 5.89
C VAL A 88 17.22 -2.14 7.38
N VAL A 89 17.70 -1.20 8.18
CA VAL A 89 17.38 -1.10 9.61
C VAL A 89 16.44 0.09 9.78
N VAL A 90 15.27 -0.15 10.36
CA VAL A 90 14.27 0.88 10.64
C VAL A 90 13.95 0.87 12.12
N GLU A 91 14.02 2.04 12.74
CA GLU A 91 13.71 2.22 14.16
C GLU A 91 12.30 2.76 14.35
N GLU A 92 11.71 2.47 15.51
CA GLU A 92 10.40 3.00 15.93
C GLU A 92 9.22 2.68 15.00
N VAL A 93 9.30 1.56 14.29
CA VAL A 93 8.26 1.09 13.37
C VAL A 93 6.99 0.78 14.17
N ARG A 94 5.87 1.36 13.73
CA ARG A 94 4.53 1.10 14.30
C ARG A 94 3.82 -0.04 13.58
N ASP A 95 3.88 -0.03 12.24
CA ASP A 95 3.32 -1.05 11.37
C ASP A 95 4.40 -1.64 10.46
N THR A 96 4.83 -2.86 10.77
CA THR A 96 5.86 -3.58 10.00
C THR A 96 5.32 -4.13 8.67
N ALA A 97 4.01 -4.35 8.55
CA ALA A 97 3.38 -4.84 7.33
C ALA A 97 3.23 -3.71 6.31
N GLU A 98 2.87 -2.51 6.74
CA GLU A 98 2.83 -1.32 5.89
C GLU A 98 4.24 -0.95 5.40
N LEU A 99 5.22 -0.93 6.30
CA LEU A 99 6.62 -0.69 5.94
C LEU A 99 7.12 -1.65 4.87
N GLN A 100 6.87 -2.94 5.05
CA GLN A 100 7.20 -3.95 4.05
C GLN A 100 6.53 -3.66 2.70
N ARG A 101 5.23 -3.36 2.71
CA ARG A 101 4.45 -3.14 1.50
C ARG A 101 5.00 -1.96 0.70
N VAL A 102 5.43 -0.90 1.37
CA VAL A 102 5.98 0.31 0.74
C VAL A 102 7.39 0.08 0.20
N ILE A 103 8.23 -0.68 0.92
CA ILE A 103 9.60 -0.98 0.46
C ILE A 103 9.58 -1.85 -0.81
N LEU A 104 8.68 -2.84 -0.88
CA LEU A 104 8.67 -3.83 -1.97
C LEU A 104 7.89 -3.42 -3.22
N ARG A 105 6.95 -2.46 -3.13
CA ARG A 105 6.13 -2.06 -4.27
C ARG A 105 6.96 -1.36 -5.35
N ASN A 106 6.73 -1.67 -6.62
CA ASN A 106 7.43 -0.98 -7.70
C ASN A 106 7.02 0.50 -7.79
N ASN A 107 5.74 0.80 -7.57
CA ASN A 107 5.12 2.13 -7.71
C ASN A 107 5.17 2.65 -9.15
N LYS A 108 5.10 1.78 -10.15
CA LYS A 108 5.13 2.14 -11.57
C LYS A 108 3.84 2.85 -11.94
N ILE A 109 3.92 4.13 -12.30
CA ILE A 109 2.80 4.90 -12.80
C ILE A 109 2.88 5.01 -14.33
N GLU A 110 1.75 4.77 -14.99
CA GLU A 110 1.64 4.82 -16.45
C GLU A 110 0.35 5.53 -16.84
N PHE A 111 0.43 6.40 -17.84
CA PHE A 111 -0.73 7.03 -18.46
C PHE A 111 -1.00 6.34 -19.79
N MET A 112 -2.20 5.80 -19.97
CA MET A 112 -2.55 5.02 -21.14
C MET A 112 -3.90 5.44 -21.71
N GLU A 113 -3.99 5.52 -23.03
CA GLU A 113 -5.27 5.70 -23.72
C GLU A 113 -6.15 4.47 -23.49
N VAL A 114 -7.47 4.68 -23.43
CA VAL A 114 -8.44 3.62 -23.13
C VAL A 114 -9.32 3.37 -24.35
N TYR A 115 -9.53 2.09 -24.65
CA TYR A 115 -10.55 1.62 -25.58
C TYR A 115 -11.93 1.68 -24.92
N THR A 116 -12.90 2.27 -25.60
CA THR A 116 -14.31 2.21 -25.22
C THR A 116 -14.99 1.03 -25.92
N LEU A 117 -16.16 0.63 -25.41
CA LEU A 117 -16.84 -0.58 -25.88
C LEU A 117 -17.26 -0.52 -27.36
N ASP A 118 -17.55 0.67 -27.90
CA ASP A 118 -17.82 0.91 -29.32
C ASP A 118 -16.61 0.65 -30.23
N GLU A 119 -15.39 0.84 -29.72
CA GLU A 119 -14.15 0.55 -30.44
C GLU A 119 -13.81 -0.95 -30.43
N LEU A 120 -14.52 -1.77 -29.64
CA LEU A 120 -14.32 -3.22 -29.49
C LEU A 120 -15.57 -4.03 -29.87
N PRO A 121 -16.09 -3.87 -31.10
CA PRO A 121 -17.28 -4.59 -31.53
C PRO A 121 -17.02 -6.10 -31.52
N GLY A 122 -17.96 -6.86 -30.94
CA GLY A 122 -17.89 -8.32 -30.91
C GLY A 122 -16.93 -8.90 -29.86
N PHE A 123 -16.30 -8.08 -29.00
CA PHE A 123 -15.49 -8.56 -27.88
C PHE A 123 -16.29 -9.56 -27.02
N PHE A 124 -17.48 -9.16 -26.55
CA PHE A 124 -18.30 -10.01 -25.69
C PHE A 124 -18.76 -11.28 -26.41
N ASN A 125 -19.18 -11.19 -27.68
CA ASN A 125 -19.60 -12.37 -28.45
C ASN A 125 -18.46 -13.39 -28.62
N THR A 126 -17.25 -12.90 -28.89
CA THR A 126 -16.08 -13.78 -29.05
C THR A 126 -15.65 -14.35 -27.71
N ALA A 127 -15.67 -13.54 -26.65
CA ALA A 127 -15.36 -13.98 -25.30
C ALA A 127 -16.34 -15.05 -24.80
N ASP A 128 -17.62 -14.94 -25.17
CA ASP A 128 -18.66 -15.94 -24.86
C ASP A 128 -18.37 -17.28 -25.55
N GLN A 129 -18.10 -17.26 -26.87
CA GLN A 129 -17.72 -18.47 -27.60
C GLN A 129 -16.45 -19.14 -27.06
N VAL A 130 -15.50 -18.33 -26.56
CA VAL A 130 -14.28 -18.83 -25.94
C VAL A 130 -14.60 -19.43 -24.57
N ALA A 131 -15.47 -18.82 -23.77
CA ALA A 131 -15.91 -19.34 -22.49
C ALA A 131 -16.60 -20.71 -22.67
N ASP A 132 -17.53 -20.82 -23.61
CA ASP A 132 -18.25 -22.07 -23.91
C ASP A 132 -17.29 -23.21 -24.25
N LYS A 133 -16.31 -22.93 -25.11
CA LYS A 133 -15.30 -23.94 -25.49
C LYS A 133 -14.42 -24.35 -24.30
N LEU A 134 -13.99 -23.37 -23.50
CA LEU A 134 -13.10 -23.61 -22.36
C LEU A 134 -13.76 -24.41 -21.23
N PHE A 135 -15.07 -24.24 -21.03
CA PHE A 135 -15.79 -24.85 -19.92
C PHE A 135 -16.74 -25.98 -20.35
N SER A 136 -16.65 -26.41 -21.60
CA SER A 136 -17.45 -27.51 -22.17
C SER A 136 -17.38 -28.81 -21.36
N ASP A 137 -16.24 -29.11 -20.74
CA ASP A 137 -16.05 -30.29 -19.88
C ASP A 137 -16.83 -30.24 -18.54
N VAL A 138 -17.28 -29.05 -18.13
CA VAL A 138 -17.98 -28.81 -16.86
C VAL A 138 -19.51 -28.72 -17.06
N GLY A 139 -20.02 -28.90 -18.29
CA GLY A 139 -21.43 -28.75 -18.64
C GLY A 139 -21.75 -27.34 -19.15
N GLU A 140 -22.86 -26.73 -18.68
CA GLU A 140 -23.11 -25.29 -18.87
C GLU A 140 -22.09 -24.50 -18.05
N GLY A 141 -20.95 -24.19 -18.66
CA GLY A 141 -19.96 -23.27 -18.10
C GLY A 141 -20.55 -21.88 -17.85
N PRO A 142 -19.93 -21.07 -16.98
CA PRO A 142 -20.38 -19.69 -16.78
C PRO A 142 -20.17 -18.89 -18.07
N GLY A 143 -21.27 -18.47 -18.71
CA GLY A 143 -21.22 -17.57 -19.87
C GLY A 143 -20.58 -16.23 -19.49
N ILE A 144 -20.01 -15.52 -20.47
CA ILE A 144 -19.19 -14.32 -20.19
C ILE A 144 -19.98 -13.25 -19.43
N TYR A 145 -21.28 -13.13 -19.69
CA TYR A 145 -22.17 -12.16 -19.08
C TYR A 145 -22.46 -12.41 -17.60
N SER A 146 -22.26 -13.64 -17.12
CA SER A 146 -22.34 -13.97 -15.69
C SER A 146 -21.08 -13.53 -14.92
N ILE A 147 -19.95 -13.43 -15.63
CA ILE A 147 -18.63 -13.10 -15.09
C ILE A 147 -18.40 -11.59 -15.14
N ILE A 148 -18.75 -10.96 -16.27
CA ILE A 148 -18.55 -9.55 -16.52
C ILE A 148 -19.80 -8.94 -17.15
N SER A 149 -20.39 -7.98 -16.43
CA SER A 149 -21.52 -7.20 -16.90
C SER A 149 -21.01 -6.06 -17.80
N PRO A 150 -21.42 -5.98 -19.08
CA PRO A 150 -20.98 -4.91 -19.97
C PRO A 150 -21.47 -3.55 -19.47
N LEU A 151 -20.59 -2.56 -19.54
CA LEU A 151 -20.95 -1.18 -19.24
C LEU A 151 -21.34 -0.48 -20.55
N VAL A 152 -22.65 -0.43 -20.80
CA VAL A 152 -23.21 0.16 -22.03
C VAL A 152 -23.26 1.68 -21.98
N SER A 153 -23.39 2.30 -23.14
CA SER A 153 -23.48 3.76 -23.25
C SER A 153 -24.71 4.31 -22.51
N SER A 154 -24.53 5.45 -21.85
CA SER A 154 -25.66 6.27 -21.39
C SER A 154 -26.01 7.30 -22.47
N GLU A 155 -27.31 7.50 -22.72
CA GLU A 155 -27.76 8.55 -23.63
C GLU A 155 -27.67 9.91 -22.95
N SER A 156 -26.88 10.80 -23.54
CA SER A 156 -26.83 12.21 -23.17
C SER A 156 -27.19 13.07 -24.37
N LYS A 157 -27.51 14.35 -24.16
CA LYS A 157 -27.98 15.32 -25.18
C LYS A 157 -27.03 15.56 -26.37
N GLY A 158 -25.94 14.81 -26.50
CA GLY A 158 -24.96 14.83 -27.59
C GLY A 158 -24.59 13.45 -28.15
N GLY A 159 -25.40 12.41 -27.90
CA GLY A 159 -25.17 11.04 -28.39
C GLY A 159 -24.80 10.04 -27.29
N PRO A 160 -24.58 8.76 -27.65
CA PRO A 160 -24.19 7.72 -26.70
C PRO A 160 -22.81 8.04 -26.11
N VAL A 161 -22.72 8.08 -24.78
CA VAL A 161 -21.45 8.23 -24.06
C VAL A 161 -21.11 6.89 -23.42
N TYR A 162 -20.05 6.26 -23.92
CA TYR A 162 -19.52 5.03 -23.35
C TYR A 162 -18.64 5.35 -22.14
N PRO A 163 -18.74 4.58 -21.05
CA PRO A 163 -17.83 4.69 -19.92
C PRO A 163 -16.42 4.20 -20.28
N ALA A 164 -15.43 4.61 -19.49
CA ALA A 164 -14.04 4.20 -19.68
C ALA A 164 -13.81 2.70 -19.46
N ALA A 165 -14.55 2.08 -18.54
CA ALA A 165 -14.50 0.65 -18.33
C ALA A 165 -15.44 -0.07 -19.29
N ILE A 166 -15.05 -1.24 -19.77
CA ILE A 166 -15.84 -2.05 -20.71
C ILE A 166 -16.81 -3.00 -19.99
N GLY A 167 -16.57 -3.28 -18.71
CA GLY A 167 -17.48 -4.08 -17.88
C GLY A 167 -17.14 -4.08 -16.40
N ALA A 168 -18.13 -4.44 -15.60
CA ALA A 168 -18.05 -4.63 -14.15
C ALA A 168 -18.04 -6.13 -13.82
N LEU A 169 -17.24 -6.54 -12.84
CA LEU A 169 -17.11 -7.93 -12.42
C LEU A 169 -16.89 -8.04 -10.91
N ASN A 170 -17.15 -9.20 -10.33
CA ASN A 170 -16.75 -9.46 -8.96
C ASN A 170 -15.26 -9.86 -8.88
N LYS A 171 -14.58 -9.47 -7.80
CA LYS A 171 -13.19 -9.87 -7.55
C LYS A 171 -12.96 -11.38 -7.60
N LYS A 172 -13.94 -12.20 -7.20
CA LYS A 172 -13.85 -13.67 -7.22
C LYS A 172 -13.71 -14.25 -8.64
N ASP A 173 -14.30 -13.60 -9.63
CA ASP A 173 -14.37 -14.12 -11.00
C ASP A 173 -13.20 -13.66 -11.88
N THR A 174 -12.30 -12.83 -11.34
CA THR A 174 -11.07 -12.34 -12.00
C THR A 174 -10.19 -13.47 -12.53
N ALA A 175 -10.07 -14.58 -11.80
CA ALA A 175 -9.28 -15.73 -12.22
C ALA A 175 -9.89 -16.42 -13.44
N VAL A 176 -11.22 -16.57 -13.47
CA VAL A 176 -11.95 -17.17 -14.58
C VAL A 176 -11.86 -16.28 -15.80
N LEU A 177 -12.14 -14.98 -15.64
CA LEU A 177 -12.04 -14.00 -16.73
C LEU A 177 -10.65 -13.94 -17.32
N SER A 178 -9.59 -13.91 -16.49
CA SER A 178 -8.21 -13.87 -16.98
C SER A 178 -7.85 -15.07 -17.84
N ARG A 179 -8.42 -16.26 -17.58
CA ARG A 179 -8.21 -17.46 -18.41
C ARG A 179 -8.86 -17.32 -19.78
N ILE A 180 -10.03 -16.69 -19.86
CA ILE A 180 -10.73 -16.38 -21.11
C ILE A 180 -9.94 -15.33 -21.90
N LEU A 181 -9.53 -14.22 -21.24
CA LEU A 181 -8.79 -13.12 -21.87
C LEU A 181 -7.42 -13.56 -22.43
N CYS A 182 -6.81 -14.57 -21.82
CA CYS A 182 -5.53 -15.11 -22.27
C CYS A 182 -5.61 -16.02 -23.50
N GLN A 183 -6.81 -16.43 -23.93
CA GLN A 183 -6.94 -17.38 -25.03
C GLN A 183 -6.49 -16.82 -26.38
N PRO A 184 -5.75 -17.60 -27.18
CA PRO A 184 -5.32 -17.19 -28.52
C PRO A 184 -6.49 -16.78 -29.43
N ALA A 185 -7.61 -17.51 -29.34
CA ALA A 185 -8.80 -17.26 -30.15
C ALA A 185 -9.39 -15.85 -29.93
N LEU A 186 -9.40 -15.36 -28.69
CA LEU A 186 -9.84 -14.00 -28.37
C LEU A 186 -8.79 -12.96 -28.78
N LYS A 187 -7.51 -13.26 -28.55
CA LYS A 187 -6.41 -12.35 -28.90
C LYS A 187 -6.31 -12.09 -30.40
N SER A 188 -6.61 -13.08 -31.25
CA SER A 188 -6.58 -12.90 -32.71
C SER A 188 -7.66 -11.97 -33.24
N THR A 189 -8.77 -11.78 -32.51
CA THR A 189 -9.86 -10.88 -32.89
C THR A 189 -9.68 -9.46 -32.38
N LEU A 190 -8.81 -9.26 -31.40
CA LEU A 190 -8.60 -7.96 -30.76
C LEU A 190 -7.44 -7.19 -31.39
N PRO A 191 -7.43 -5.86 -31.28
CA PRO A 191 -6.28 -5.05 -31.68
C PRO A 191 -4.99 -5.52 -31.01
N ALA A 192 -3.88 -5.57 -31.76
CA ALA A 192 -2.60 -6.08 -31.27
C ALA A 192 -1.98 -5.22 -30.14
N ASP A 193 -2.37 -3.95 -30.05
CA ASP A 193 -1.93 -3.01 -29.02
C ASP A 193 -2.83 -3.01 -27.77
N LEU A 194 -3.89 -3.81 -27.74
CA LEU A 194 -4.83 -3.85 -26.62
C LEU A 194 -4.26 -4.61 -25.42
N GLN A 195 -4.38 -3.99 -24.24
CA GLN A 195 -4.07 -4.63 -22.96
C GLN A 195 -5.24 -4.51 -21.98
N PHE A 196 -5.45 -5.57 -21.20
CA PHE A 196 -6.50 -5.58 -20.19
C PHE A 196 -5.95 -5.26 -18.82
N HIS A 197 -6.62 -4.35 -18.11
CA HIS A 197 -6.29 -3.96 -16.76
C HIS A 197 -7.53 -3.94 -15.88
N TYR A 198 -7.34 -4.34 -14.62
CA TYR A 198 -8.39 -4.19 -13.62
C TYR A 198 -8.24 -2.84 -12.93
N GLY A 199 -9.37 -2.28 -12.50
CA GLY A 199 -9.38 -1.03 -11.75
C GLY A 199 -10.60 -0.86 -10.87
N ILE A 200 -10.57 0.22 -10.10
CA ILE A 200 -11.68 0.65 -9.24
C ILE A 200 -12.24 1.93 -9.86
N LEU A 201 -13.54 1.98 -10.13
CA LEU A 201 -14.16 3.14 -10.78
C LEU A 201 -14.16 4.36 -9.84
N THR A 202 -13.79 5.49 -10.41
CA THR A 202 -13.48 6.75 -9.70
C THR A 202 -14.08 7.97 -10.39
N ASP A 203 -15.20 7.80 -11.11
CA ASP A 203 -15.96 8.91 -11.69
C ASP A 203 -17.38 9.02 -11.13
N ASP A 204 -17.87 10.26 -11.13
CA ASP A 204 -19.04 10.79 -10.42
C ASP A 204 -20.41 10.28 -10.90
N ASN A 205 -20.48 9.35 -11.87
CA ASN A 205 -21.74 8.98 -12.54
C ASN A 205 -22.07 7.47 -12.58
N ILE A 206 -21.35 6.62 -11.85
CA ILE A 206 -21.74 5.20 -11.72
C ILE A 206 -21.83 4.82 -10.24
N LEU A 207 -23.08 4.83 -9.75
CA LEU A 207 -23.47 4.30 -8.45
C LEU A 207 -23.47 2.76 -8.51
N LEU A 208 -22.30 2.15 -8.41
CA LEU A 208 -22.19 0.76 -7.98
C LEU A 208 -21.35 0.78 -6.71
N ASN A 209 -22.06 0.57 -5.61
CA ASN A 209 -21.61 0.75 -4.24
C ASN A 209 -21.47 -0.63 -3.60
N THR A 210 -20.54 -1.41 -4.13
CA THR A 210 -20.27 -2.78 -3.68
C THR A 210 -18.75 -2.91 -3.54
N PRO A 211 -18.24 -3.15 -2.32
CA PRO A 211 -16.80 -3.10 -2.00
C PRO A 211 -15.96 -4.18 -2.69
N ASP A 212 -16.60 -5.17 -3.33
CA ASP A 212 -15.95 -6.30 -4.01
C ASP A 212 -15.98 -6.22 -5.55
N ASP A 213 -16.54 -5.13 -6.12
CA ASP A 213 -16.66 -4.99 -7.57
C ASP A 213 -15.41 -4.35 -8.17
N LEU A 214 -14.90 -4.99 -9.21
CA LEU A 214 -13.80 -4.52 -10.06
C LEU A 214 -14.33 -4.18 -11.44
N TYR A 215 -13.53 -3.40 -12.16
CA TYR A 215 -13.84 -3.02 -13.52
C TYR A 215 -12.73 -3.45 -14.44
N LEU A 216 -13.12 -3.90 -15.63
CA LEU A 216 -12.20 -4.22 -16.70
C LEU A 216 -12.03 -2.99 -17.60
N TYR A 217 -10.78 -2.60 -17.81
CA TYR A 217 -10.37 -1.55 -18.74
C TYR A 217 -9.57 -2.19 -19.87
N ALA A 218 -9.78 -1.71 -21.07
CA ALA A 218 -8.93 -2.03 -22.22
C ALA A 218 -8.09 -0.80 -22.54
N THR A 219 -6.76 -0.91 -22.46
CA THR A 219 -5.82 0.19 -22.72
C THR A 219 -5.05 -0.05 -24.01
N ARG A 220 -4.55 1.04 -24.60
CA ARG A 220 -3.70 1.02 -25.81
C ARG A 220 -2.24 1.08 -25.40
N LYS A 221 -1.46 0.08 -25.81
CA LYS A 221 0.00 0.07 -25.69
C LYS A 221 0.64 0.43 -27.03
N ARG A 222 0.83 1.73 -27.27
CA ARG A 222 1.43 2.25 -28.52
C ARG A 222 2.94 1.98 -28.62
N HIS A 223 3.65 2.07 -27.49
CA HIS A 223 5.09 1.93 -27.41
C HIS A 223 5.51 0.93 -26.33
N GLU A 224 6.75 0.42 -26.41
CA GLU A 224 7.29 -0.47 -25.36
C GLU A 224 7.41 0.24 -24.01
N GLN A 225 7.67 1.55 -24.03
CA GLN A 225 7.70 2.42 -22.85
C GLN A 225 6.43 3.29 -22.80
N PRO A 226 5.91 3.60 -21.60
CA PRO A 226 4.78 4.50 -21.46
C PRO A 226 5.14 5.92 -21.91
N ASP A 227 4.21 6.62 -22.56
CA ASP A 227 4.42 7.98 -23.05
C ASP A 227 4.66 8.98 -21.91
N LEU A 228 4.07 8.71 -20.75
CA LEU A 228 4.20 9.50 -19.53
C LEU A 228 4.23 8.56 -18.32
N GLY A 229 5.21 8.73 -17.43
CA GLY A 229 5.38 7.87 -16.26
C GLY A 229 6.13 8.51 -15.09
N ASN A 230 6.72 7.70 -14.21
CA ASN A 230 7.34 8.16 -12.97
C ASN A 230 8.42 9.24 -13.18
N GLY A 231 9.31 9.05 -14.16
CA GLY A 231 10.42 9.98 -14.43
C GLY A 231 9.99 11.37 -14.90
N ASP A 232 8.72 11.52 -15.28
CA ASP A 232 8.14 12.78 -15.72
C ASP A 232 7.52 13.58 -14.57
N ILE A 233 7.30 12.95 -13.41
CA ILE A 233 6.71 13.57 -12.21
C ILE A 233 7.80 14.24 -11.38
N GLN A 234 7.66 15.54 -11.15
CA GLN A 234 8.55 16.30 -10.27
C GLN A 234 8.11 16.19 -8.80
N ASN A 235 6.79 16.22 -8.54
CA ASN A 235 6.26 16.18 -7.19
C ASN A 235 4.82 15.64 -7.17
N ALA A 236 4.42 15.00 -6.08
CA ALA A 236 3.05 14.54 -5.84
C ALA A 236 2.61 14.92 -4.43
N ARG A 237 1.36 15.36 -4.25
CA ARG A 237 0.80 15.73 -2.94
C ARG A 237 -0.66 15.31 -2.83
N ALA A 238 -1.04 14.79 -1.67
CA ALA A 238 -2.44 14.62 -1.32
C ALA A 238 -3.01 15.96 -0.83
N THR A 239 -4.21 16.30 -1.29
CA THR A 239 -4.99 17.46 -0.87
C THR A 239 -6.44 17.04 -0.70
N LEU A 240 -7.24 17.86 -0.03
CA LEU A 240 -8.69 17.79 -0.13
C LEU A 240 -9.16 18.71 -1.26
N ASP A 241 -10.19 18.28 -1.97
CA ASP A 241 -10.90 19.14 -2.90
C ASP A 241 -11.76 20.15 -2.12
N PHE A 242 -11.76 21.40 -2.55
CA PHE A 242 -12.41 22.50 -1.83
C PHE A 242 -13.93 22.45 -1.92
N GLU A 243 -14.49 21.77 -2.93
CA GLU A 243 -15.93 21.75 -3.18
C GLU A 243 -16.68 20.68 -2.36
N ASN A 244 -16.01 19.56 -2.05
CA ASN A 244 -16.67 18.39 -1.47
C ASN A 244 -15.83 17.65 -0.42
N ASP A 245 -14.70 18.23 0.02
CA ASP A 245 -13.75 17.65 0.97
C ASP A 245 -13.26 16.24 0.59
N GLN A 246 -13.30 15.88 -0.69
CA GLN A 246 -12.84 14.58 -1.14
C GLN A 246 -11.32 14.54 -1.27
N PRO A 247 -10.65 13.46 -0.81
CA PRO A 247 -9.22 13.27 -1.02
C PRO A 247 -8.86 13.21 -2.51
N MET A 248 -7.84 13.98 -2.87
CA MET A 248 -7.35 14.13 -4.23
C MET A 248 -5.83 14.11 -4.25
N LEU A 249 -5.27 13.49 -5.29
CA LEU A 249 -3.83 13.50 -5.53
C LEU A 249 -3.50 14.55 -6.60
N VAL A 250 -2.58 15.45 -6.30
CA VAL A 250 -2.05 16.44 -7.23
C VAL A 250 -0.64 16.06 -7.63
N CYS A 251 -0.44 15.82 -8.92
CA CYS A 251 0.86 15.52 -9.52
C CYS A 251 1.34 16.74 -10.32
N ASN A 252 2.55 17.19 -10.04
CA ASN A 252 3.25 18.23 -10.79
C ASN A 252 4.33 17.55 -11.64
N PHE A 253 4.33 17.81 -12.94
CA PHE A 253 5.30 17.26 -13.87
C PHE A 253 6.51 18.19 -14.02
N ASN A 254 7.65 17.62 -14.39
CA ASN A 254 8.81 18.39 -14.82
C ASN A 254 8.57 18.96 -16.24
N SER A 255 9.49 19.78 -16.75
CA SER A 255 9.30 20.44 -18.06
C SER A 255 9.05 19.47 -19.21
N ALA A 256 9.79 18.36 -19.26
CA ALA A 256 9.63 17.34 -20.30
C ALA A 256 8.30 16.58 -20.14
N GLY A 257 7.93 16.25 -18.89
CA GLY A 257 6.67 15.62 -18.56
C GLY A 257 5.45 16.49 -18.87
N ALA A 258 5.55 17.80 -18.67
CA ALA A 258 4.49 18.74 -18.99
C ALA A 258 4.23 18.82 -20.50
N GLU A 259 5.28 18.79 -21.32
CA GLU A 259 5.17 18.74 -22.78
C GLU A 259 4.56 17.43 -23.26
N LYS A 260 5.03 16.29 -22.74
CA LYS A 260 4.44 14.97 -23.01
C LYS A 260 2.96 14.92 -22.64
N LEU A 261 2.60 15.40 -21.45
CA LEU A 261 1.21 15.47 -20.98
C LEU A 261 0.35 16.35 -21.88
N LEU A 262 0.88 17.48 -22.35
CA LEU A 262 0.19 18.36 -23.28
C LEU A 262 -0.11 17.63 -24.60
N LEU A 263 0.89 16.99 -25.20
CA LEU A 263 0.72 16.23 -26.45
C LEU A 263 -0.28 15.07 -26.27
N LEU A 264 -0.15 14.32 -25.17
CA LEU A 264 -1.02 13.18 -24.87
C LEU A 264 -2.49 13.62 -24.70
N THR A 265 -2.73 14.74 -24.01
CA THR A 265 -4.09 15.27 -23.82
C THR A 265 -4.64 15.94 -25.07
N GLN A 266 -3.81 16.54 -25.92
CA GLN A 266 -4.22 17.09 -27.22
C GLN A 266 -4.70 15.99 -28.18
N GLN A 267 -4.02 14.85 -28.20
CA GLN A 267 -4.37 13.72 -29.07
C GLN A 267 -5.62 12.97 -28.60
N ASN A 268 -6.04 13.14 -27.34
CA ASN A 268 -7.09 12.35 -26.70
C ASN A 268 -8.31 13.18 -26.28
N ILE A 269 -8.58 14.31 -26.93
CA ILE A 269 -9.79 15.11 -26.65
C ILE A 269 -11.05 14.24 -26.88
N ASN A 270 -11.97 14.30 -25.93
CA ASN A 270 -13.19 13.49 -25.81
C ASN A 270 -12.97 11.98 -25.61
N ARG A 271 -11.73 11.52 -25.42
CA ARG A 271 -11.36 10.14 -25.09
C ARG A 271 -10.96 10.03 -23.62
N TYR A 272 -10.77 8.80 -23.16
CA TYR A 272 -10.37 8.50 -21.78
C TYR A 272 -8.87 8.25 -21.70
N LEU A 273 -8.25 8.77 -20.65
CA LEU A 273 -6.84 8.54 -20.34
C LEU A 273 -6.74 7.88 -18.95
N ALA A 274 -6.45 6.59 -18.92
CA ALA A 274 -6.26 5.86 -17.68
C ALA A 274 -4.92 6.20 -17.03
N VAL A 275 -4.92 6.28 -15.70
CA VAL A 275 -3.74 6.36 -14.86
C VAL A 275 -3.62 5.06 -14.09
N LEU A 276 -2.56 4.31 -14.37
CA LEU A 276 -2.29 3.01 -13.81
C LEU A 276 -1.20 3.10 -12.75
N LEU A 277 -1.33 2.32 -11.68
CA LEU A 277 -0.28 2.07 -10.70
C LEU A 277 -0.02 0.58 -10.62
N ASP A 278 1.20 0.15 -10.91
CA ASP A 278 1.61 -1.26 -10.96
C ASP A 278 0.64 -2.12 -11.79
N GLY A 279 0.16 -1.56 -12.92
CA GLY A 279 -0.78 -2.22 -13.83
C GLY A 279 -2.26 -2.21 -13.39
N THR A 280 -2.59 -1.60 -12.25
CA THR A 280 -3.99 -1.41 -11.79
C THR A 280 -4.48 -0.01 -12.14
N VAL A 281 -5.64 0.11 -12.78
CA VAL A 281 -6.22 1.42 -13.12
C VAL A 281 -6.74 2.10 -11.85
N LEU A 282 -6.20 3.28 -11.54
CA LEU A 282 -6.63 4.10 -10.41
C LEU A 282 -7.78 5.02 -10.77
N VAL A 283 -7.69 5.64 -11.95
CA VAL A 283 -8.69 6.56 -12.50
C VAL A 283 -8.55 6.62 -14.01
N ALA A 284 -9.65 6.88 -14.70
CA ALA A 284 -9.67 7.04 -16.16
C ALA A 284 -10.57 8.22 -16.55
N PRO A 285 -10.14 9.47 -16.32
CA PRO A 285 -10.95 10.64 -16.64
C PRO A 285 -11.11 10.82 -18.15
N ARG A 286 -12.25 11.41 -18.54
CA ARG A 286 -12.45 11.91 -19.89
C ARG A 286 -11.69 13.23 -20.09
N ILE A 287 -10.90 13.31 -21.15
CA ILE A 287 -10.15 14.52 -21.47
C ILE A 287 -11.03 15.47 -22.27
N TYR A 288 -11.43 16.59 -21.69
CA TYR A 288 -12.25 17.59 -22.38
C TYR A 288 -11.42 18.65 -23.10
N ARG A 289 -10.21 18.92 -22.61
CA ARG A 289 -9.32 19.98 -23.11
C ARG A 289 -7.86 19.57 -22.92
N PRO A 290 -6.94 20.07 -23.76
CA PRO A 290 -5.51 19.94 -23.54
C PRO A 290 -5.07 20.44 -22.16
N ASN A 291 -4.13 19.74 -21.52
CA ASN A 291 -3.53 20.17 -20.27
C ASN A 291 -2.19 20.85 -20.52
N SER A 292 -2.19 22.19 -20.52
CA SER A 292 -0.97 23.02 -20.68
C SER A 292 -0.31 23.41 -19.36
N THR A 293 -0.92 23.07 -18.21
CA THR A 293 -0.44 23.54 -16.90
C THR A 293 0.71 22.70 -16.35
N GLY A 294 0.94 21.50 -16.89
CA GLY A 294 1.89 20.54 -16.35
C GLY A 294 1.50 20.00 -14.97
N ARG A 295 0.21 20.11 -14.59
CA ARG A 295 -0.32 19.63 -13.32
C ARG A 295 -1.55 18.78 -13.57
N THR A 296 -1.66 17.64 -12.89
CA THR A 296 -2.82 16.76 -12.98
C THR A 296 -3.41 16.52 -11.61
N ARG A 297 -4.73 16.53 -11.56
CA ARG A 297 -5.52 16.23 -10.37
C ARG A 297 -6.17 14.86 -10.59
N LEU A 298 -5.89 13.92 -9.70
CA LEU A 298 -6.43 12.58 -9.73
C LEU A 298 -7.40 12.45 -8.55
N ARG A 299 -8.70 12.49 -8.87
CA ARG A 299 -9.76 12.22 -7.90
C ARG A 299 -9.88 10.71 -7.74
N THR A 300 -9.91 10.26 -6.49
CA THR A 300 -9.97 8.83 -6.16
C THR A 300 -10.93 8.61 -5.01
N ARG A 301 -11.51 7.41 -4.87
CA ARG A 301 -12.33 7.04 -3.70
C ARG A 301 -11.49 6.71 -2.46
N PHE A 302 -10.25 7.18 -2.42
CA PHE A 302 -9.32 6.89 -1.33
C PHE A 302 -9.65 7.69 -0.08
N THR A 303 -9.28 7.12 1.06
CA THR A 303 -9.20 7.86 2.31
C THR A 303 -8.02 8.85 2.26
N THR A 304 -8.03 9.87 3.13
CA THR A 304 -6.92 10.82 3.25
C THR A 304 -5.58 10.13 3.47
N ASN A 305 -5.57 9.04 4.26
CA ASN A 305 -4.37 8.26 4.53
C ASN A 305 -3.87 7.53 3.27
N GLU A 306 -4.77 6.90 2.51
CA GLU A 306 -4.43 6.22 1.25
C GLU A 306 -3.92 7.20 0.19
N ALA A 307 -4.54 8.38 0.06
CA ALA A 307 -4.06 9.42 -0.84
C ALA A 307 -2.66 9.93 -0.42
N GLY A 308 -2.42 10.12 0.88
CA GLY A 308 -1.13 10.49 1.42
C GLY A 308 -0.05 9.44 1.16
N LEU A 309 -0.39 8.16 1.37
CA LEU A 309 0.48 7.02 1.08
C LEU A 309 0.84 6.95 -0.41
N LEU A 310 -0.14 7.12 -1.30
CA LEU A 310 0.11 7.15 -2.73
C LEU A 310 1.00 8.33 -3.14
N ALA A 311 0.77 9.53 -2.57
CA ALA A 311 1.62 10.69 -2.84
C ALA A 311 3.08 10.45 -2.40
N SER A 312 3.26 9.83 -1.22
CA SER A 312 4.57 9.39 -0.72
C SER A 312 5.24 8.38 -1.67
N GLN A 313 4.49 7.37 -2.11
CA GLN A 313 4.96 6.37 -3.07
C GLN A 313 5.44 7.00 -4.38
N LEU A 314 4.69 7.95 -4.93
CA LEU A 314 5.08 8.63 -6.17
C LEU A 314 6.30 9.53 -6.01
N ARG A 315 6.43 10.27 -4.89
CA ARG A 315 7.62 11.10 -4.61
C ARG A 315 8.87 10.26 -4.43
N SER A 316 8.73 9.06 -3.87
CA SER A 316 9.84 8.16 -3.60
C SER A 316 10.45 7.51 -4.84
N GLY A 317 9.77 7.58 -5.99
CA GLY A 317 10.23 7.04 -7.26
C GLY A 317 9.93 5.55 -7.48
N LEU A 318 10.23 5.11 -8.71
CA LEU A 318 10.07 3.75 -9.21
C LEU A 318 11.14 2.82 -8.63
N LEU A 319 10.83 1.54 -8.36
CA LEU A 319 11.90 0.55 -8.19
C LEU A 319 12.39 0.06 -9.56
N PRO A 320 13.69 0.18 -9.87
CA PRO A 320 14.21 -0.31 -11.14
C PRO A 320 14.19 -1.85 -11.26
N VAL A 321 13.98 -2.57 -10.15
CA VAL A 321 13.99 -4.04 -10.07
C VAL A 321 13.01 -4.57 -9.06
N ASP A 322 12.56 -5.81 -9.26
CA ASP A 322 11.74 -6.52 -8.29
C ASP A 322 12.61 -6.97 -7.12
N LEU A 323 12.09 -6.77 -5.91
CA LEU A 323 12.78 -7.06 -4.66
C LEU A 323 12.11 -8.20 -3.91
N ALA A 324 12.92 -9.06 -3.30
CA ALA A 324 12.48 -10.11 -2.40
C ALA A 324 13.12 -9.95 -1.02
N ILE A 325 12.36 -10.27 0.04
CA ILE A 325 12.91 -10.26 1.40
C ILE A 325 13.56 -11.62 1.66
N VAL A 326 14.86 -11.60 1.96
CA VAL A 326 15.65 -12.79 2.32
C VAL A 326 15.55 -13.06 3.82
N THR A 327 15.73 -12.01 4.62
CA THR A 327 15.72 -12.11 6.08
C THR A 327 14.85 -11.02 6.66
N ARG A 328 14.10 -11.37 7.71
CA ARG A 328 13.30 -10.46 8.50
C ARG A 328 13.53 -10.75 9.97
N GLU A 329 14.02 -9.76 10.69
CA GLU A 329 14.08 -9.76 12.14
C GLU A 329 13.32 -8.55 12.66
N ILE A 330 12.28 -8.79 13.47
CA ILE A 330 11.54 -7.74 14.15
C ILE A 330 11.87 -7.85 15.62
N SER A 331 12.52 -6.82 16.16
CA SER A 331 12.90 -6.73 17.56
C SER A 331 12.09 -5.63 18.25
N GLY A 332 11.33 -5.99 19.29
CA GLY A 332 10.42 -5.06 19.97
C GLY A 332 9.06 -5.70 20.21
N GLY A 333 8.34 -5.28 21.26
CA GLY A 333 7.10 -5.91 21.69
C GLY A 333 7.31 -7.07 22.69
N ARG A 334 7.35 -6.72 23.98
CA ARG A 334 7.57 -7.56 25.19
C ARG A 334 9.02 -7.97 25.50
N ARG A 335 9.66 -7.12 26.33
CA ARG A 335 10.40 -7.59 27.51
C ARG A 335 9.88 -6.87 28.75
N SER A 336 8.63 -7.15 29.13
CA SER A 336 8.21 -6.89 30.50
C SER A 336 9.00 -7.87 31.37
N HIS A 337 10.13 -7.44 31.93
CA HIS A 337 10.73 -8.13 33.06
C HIS A 337 9.75 -7.99 34.23
N ARG A 338 8.72 -8.85 34.24
CA ARG A 338 7.79 -9.03 35.36
C ARG A 338 8.51 -9.50 36.63
N MET A 339 9.81 -9.84 36.57
CA MET A 339 10.61 -10.16 37.76
C MET A 339 10.80 -8.96 38.69
N GLY A 340 10.87 -7.71 38.18
CA GLY A 340 11.03 -6.54 39.06
C GLY A 340 9.81 -6.25 39.95
N LYS A 341 8.60 -6.59 39.50
CA LYS A 341 7.35 -6.30 40.21
C LYS A 341 6.99 -7.31 41.31
N VAL A 342 7.60 -8.49 41.32
CA VAL A 342 7.34 -9.53 42.34
C VAL A 342 8.54 -9.74 43.26
N VAL A 343 9.77 -9.60 42.76
CA VAL A 343 10.97 -9.91 43.54
C VAL A 343 11.29 -8.81 44.57
N LEU A 344 11.14 -7.53 44.21
CA LEU A 344 11.42 -6.42 45.12
C LEU A 344 10.53 -6.41 46.39
N PRO A 345 9.19 -6.55 46.30
CA PRO A 345 8.35 -6.62 47.50
C PRO A 345 8.58 -7.88 48.33
N LEU A 346 8.97 -9.00 47.69
CA LEU A 346 9.31 -10.24 48.40
C LEU A 346 10.58 -10.06 49.24
N ILE A 347 11.61 -9.41 48.70
CA ILE A 347 12.85 -9.09 49.43
C ILE A 347 12.55 -8.12 50.58
N ALA A 348 11.75 -7.08 50.34
CA ALA A 348 11.36 -6.13 51.39
C ALA A 348 10.62 -6.83 52.54
N PHE A 349 9.65 -7.71 52.23
CA PHE A 349 8.92 -8.50 53.23
C PHE A 349 9.85 -9.40 54.07
N LEU A 350 10.82 -10.05 53.41
CA LEU A 350 11.79 -10.93 54.08
C LEU A 350 12.71 -10.14 55.03
N VAL A 351 13.20 -8.99 54.59
CA VAL A 351 14.07 -8.11 55.40
C VAL A 351 13.32 -7.55 56.60
N THR A 352 12.09 -7.07 56.43
CA THR A 352 11.29 -6.55 57.55
C THR A 352 10.92 -7.66 58.54
N GLY A 353 10.59 -8.86 58.04
CA GLY A 353 10.33 -10.03 58.88
C GLY A 353 11.53 -10.44 59.73
N LEU A 354 12.72 -10.49 59.12
CA LEU A 354 13.98 -10.78 59.83
C LEU A 354 14.30 -9.73 60.89
N LEU A 355 14.14 -8.44 60.57
CA LEU A 355 14.41 -7.35 61.52
C LEU A 355 13.46 -7.43 62.73
N SER A 356 12.17 -7.69 62.48
CA SER A 356 11.16 -7.85 63.53
C SER A 356 11.46 -9.05 64.44
N PHE A 357 11.86 -10.19 63.85
CA PHE A 357 12.25 -11.38 64.61
C PHE A 357 13.47 -11.12 65.51
N PHE A 358 14.48 -10.41 65.00
CA PHE A 358 15.69 -10.10 65.76
C PHE A 358 15.40 -9.16 66.95
N ILE A 359 14.57 -8.14 66.72
CA ILE A 359 14.13 -7.21 67.78
C ILE A 359 13.32 -7.96 68.85
N PHE A 360 12.41 -8.86 68.45
CA PHE A 360 11.61 -9.64 69.39
C PHE A 360 12.47 -10.60 70.23
N LYS A 361 13.43 -11.29 69.60
CA LYS A 361 14.37 -12.17 70.30
C LYS A 361 15.23 -11.39 71.31
N ARG A 362 15.66 -10.18 70.96
CA ARG A 362 16.45 -9.31 71.85
C ARG A 362 15.64 -8.80 73.04
N LEU A 363 14.35 -8.49 72.84
CA LEU A 363 13.44 -8.05 73.90
C LEU A 363 12.97 -9.19 74.83
N LYS A 364 13.05 -10.45 74.40
CA LYS A 364 12.74 -11.61 75.25
C LYS A 364 13.94 -12.05 76.10
N ASN A 365 15.15 -11.73 75.66
CA ASN A 365 16.41 -12.02 76.36
C ASN A 365 16.92 -10.86 77.23
N SER A 366 16.16 -9.77 77.32
CA SER A 366 16.35 -8.67 78.26
C SER A 366 15.14 -8.59 79.17
#